data_AF-A0A6V8PGB2-F1
#
_entry.id   AF-A0A6V8PGB2-F1
#
_cell.length_a   1.000
_cell.length_b   1.000
_cell.length_c   1.000
_cell.angle_alpha   90.00
_cell.angle_beta   90.00
_cell.angle_gamma   90.00
#
_symmetry.space_group_name_H-M   'P 1'
#
loop_
_entity.id
_entity.type
_entity.pdbx_description
1 polymer ?
#
loop_
_entity_poly.entity_id
_entity_poly.type
_entity_poly.pdbx_seq_one_letter_code
_entity_poly.pdbx_strand_id
1 'polypeptide(L)'
;RGNFLRQVNTRFTESLRFNTLVHELIHNLLGDNMNALGENWVLAYLKERYGGEPYRTQIHVLVHAIHAVLHCGFLRGEIEELKFARAPDYVRSWEIIERQGGPFHILKEFTSWIREKKSEV
;
A
#
# COMPACT_ATOMS: atom_id res chain seq x y z
N ARG A 1 -26.31 11.13 -26.25
CA ARG A 1 -25.58 11.57 -25.03
C ARG A 1 -25.65 10.57 -23.86
N GLY A 2 -26.51 9.53 -23.86
CA GLY A 2 -26.62 8.57 -22.74
C GLY A 2 -25.58 7.44 -22.66
N ASN A 3 -24.89 7.08 -23.76
CA ASN A 3 -23.96 5.95 -23.76
C ASN A 3 -22.54 6.27 -23.25
N PHE A 4 -22.07 7.51 -23.41
CA PHE A 4 -20.73 7.91 -22.99
C PHE A 4 -20.60 7.96 -21.46
N LEU A 5 -21.57 8.59 -20.79
CA LEU A 5 -21.60 8.68 -19.32
C LEU A 5 -21.75 7.30 -18.66
N ARG A 6 -22.49 6.37 -19.29
CA ARG A 6 -22.61 4.99 -18.80
C ARG A 6 -21.28 4.24 -18.88
N GLN A 7 -20.56 4.32 -20.01
CA GLN A 7 -19.26 3.65 -20.18
C GLN A 7 -18.17 4.20 -19.26
N VAL A 8 -18.14 5.51 -19.03
CA VAL A 8 -17.18 6.14 -18.10
C VAL A 8 -17.46 5.68 -16.66
N ASN A 9 -18.74 5.59 -16.28
CA ASN A 9 -19.11 5.19 -14.93
C ASN A 9 -18.87 3.69 -14.68
N THR A 10 -19.09 2.80 -15.65
CA THR A 10 -18.72 1.37 -15.52
C THR A 10 -17.21 1.16 -15.47
N ARG A 11 -16.41 1.84 -16.31
CA ARG A 11 -14.95 1.72 -16.25
C ARG A 11 -14.37 2.19 -14.92
N PHE A 12 -14.88 3.29 -14.37
CA PHE A 12 -14.45 3.82 -13.06
C PHE A 12 -14.86 2.91 -11.90
N THR A 13 -16.03 2.29 -11.97
CA THR A 13 -16.49 1.34 -10.93
C THR A 13 -15.80 -0.02 -11.02
N GLU A 14 -15.41 -0.47 -12.20
CA GLU A 14 -14.58 -1.66 -12.40
C GLU A 14 -13.13 -1.42 -11.94
N SER A 15 -12.54 -0.25 -12.23
CA SER A 15 -11.19 0.10 -11.76
C SER A 15 -11.15 0.21 -10.23
N LEU A 16 -12.16 0.82 -9.61
CA LEU A 16 -12.23 0.92 -8.15
C LEU A 16 -12.33 -0.45 -7.47
N ARG A 17 -13.17 -1.35 -7.99
CA ARG A 17 -13.30 -2.72 -7.47
C ARG A 17 -11.99 -3.49 -7.61
N PHE A 18 -11.34 -3.37 -8.77
CA PHE A 18 -10.05 -4.01 -8.99
C PHE A 18 -8.99 -3.49 -8.02
N ASN A 19 -8.90 -2.17 -7.83
CA ASN A 19 -8.01 -1.53 -6.86
C ASN A 19 -8.28 -2.02 -5.43
N THR A 20 -9.55 -2.16 -5.03
CA THR A 20 -9.90 -2.75 -3.72
C THR A 20 -9.44 -4.20 -3.61
N LEU A 21 -9.65 -5.02 -4.63
CA LEU A 21 -9.21 -6.42 -4.61
C LEU A 21 -7.69 -6.54 -4.53
N VAL A 22 -6.95 -5.70 -5.25
CA VAL A 22 -5.49 -5.64 -5.16
C VAL A 22 -5.05 -5.18 -3.77
N HIS A 23 -5.71 -4.17 -3.20
CA HIS A 23 -5.43 -3.70 -1.85
C HIS A 23 -5.57 -4.82 -0.80
N GLU A 24 -6.69 -5.54 -0.81
CA GLU A 24 -6.94 -6.65 0.11
C GLU A 24 -5.99 -7.84 -0.14
N LEU A 25 -5.65 -8.12 -1.41
CA LEU A 25 -4.67 -9.14 -1.74
C LEU A 25 -3.29 -8.82 -1.15
N ILE A 26 -2.87 -7.55 -1.16
CA ILE A 26 -1.60 -7.14 -0.55
C ILE A 26 -1.63 -7.38 0.97
N HIS A 27 -2.72 -7.04 1.65
CA HIS A 27 -2.88 -7.35 3.08
C HIS A 27 -2.73 -8.84 3.35
N ASN A 28 -3.41 -9.69 2.58
CA ASN A 28 -3.33 -11.14 2.73
C ASN A 28 -1.91 -11.66 2.49
N LEU A 29 -1.23 -11.22 1.44
CA LEU A 29 0.14 -11.64 1.15
C LEU A 29 1.13 -11.21 2.25
N LEU A 30 0.97 -10.03 2.83
CA LEU A 30 1.77 -9.59 3.98
C LEU A 30 1.46 -10.46 5.21
N GLY A 31 0.19 -10.71 5.49
CA GLY A 31 -0.29 -11.56 6.59
C GLY A 31 0.25 -12.99 6.50
N ASP A 32 0.06 -13.63 5.36
CA ASP A 32 0.48 -15.00 5.09
C ASP A 32 2.00 -15.14 5.20
N ASN A 33 2.76 -14.17 4.68
CA ASN A 33 4.23 -14.18 4.80
C ASN A 33 4.69 -14.01 6.24
N MET A 34 4.06 -13.15 7.05
CA MET A 34 4.37 -13.03 8.47
C MET A 34 4.10 -14.35 9.21
N ASN A 35 2.98 -15.01 8.91
CA ASN A 35 2.60 -16.28 9.53
C ASN A 35 3.53 -17.43 9.11
N ALA A 36 3.83 -17.55 7.81
CA ALA A 36 4.61 -18.65 7.26
C ALA A 36 6.08 -18.62 7.67
N LEU A 37 6.66 -17.42 7.79
CA LEU A 37 8.08 -17.26 8.15
C LEU A 37 8.32 -17.32 9.66
N GLY A 38 7.26 -17.26 10.50
CA GLY A 38 7.38 -17.24 11.96
C GLY A 38 8.09 -16.00 12.52
N GLU A 39 8.49 -15.08 11.64
CA GLU A 39 9.24 -13.87 11.95
C GLU A 39 8.36 -12.65 11.67
N ASN A 40 8.21 -11.82 12.70
CA ASN A 40 7.43 -10.58 12.64
C ASN A 40 8.23 -9.42 12.02
N TRP A 41 9.06 -9.68 10.99
CA TRP A 41 9.94 -8.67 10.38
C TRP A 41 9.16 -7.47 9.83
N VAL A 42 7.97 -7.69 9.26
CA VAL A 42 7.07 -6.60 8.84
C VAL A 42 6.65 -5.77 10.05
N LEU A 43 6.16 -6.39 11.12
CA LEU A 43 5.73 -5.68 12.33
C LEU A 43 6.90 -4.97 13.03
N ALA A 44 8.08 -5.57 13.02
CA ALA A 44 9.29 -4.96 13.56
C ALA A 44 9.68 -3.70 12.78
N TYR A 45 9.72 -3.79 11.44
CA TYR A 45 9.94 -2.63 10.57
C TYR A 45 8.90 -1.53 10.82
N LEU A 46 7.62 -1.89 10.83
CA LEU A 46 6.53 -0.94 11.04
C LEU A 46 6.62 -0.25 12.40
N LYS A 47 6.94 -1.00 13.45
CA LYS A 47 7.12 -0.46 14.81
C LYS A 47 8.35 0.44 14.89
N GLU A 48 9.45 0.07 14.25
CA GLU A 48 10.68 0.87 14.23
C GLU A 48 10.46 2.21 13.51
N ARG A 49 9.78 2.19 12.36
CA ARG A 49 9.65 3.37 11.49
C ARG A 49 8.43 4.23 11.78
N TYR A 50 7.36 3.61 12.25
CA TYR A 50 6.05 4.26 12.40
C TYR A 50 5.42 4.00 13.77
N GLY A 51 6.20 3.61 14.78
CA GLY A 51 5.69 3.25 16.11
C GLY A 51 4.88 4.33 16.83
N GLY A 52 4.99 5.60 16.41
CA GLY A 52 4.17 6.71 16.91
C GLY A 52 2.78 6.82 16.29
N GLU A 53 2.49 6.04 15.24
CA GLU A 53 1.21 6.04 14.52
C GLU A 53 0.32 4.86 14.97
N PRO A 54 -1.02 4.94 14.81
CA PRO A 54 -1.90 3.80 15.02
C PRO A 54 -1.50 2.62 14.12
N TYR A 55 -1.59 1.38 14.61
CA TYR A 55 -1.23 0.18 13.84
C TYR A 55 -1.87 0.14 12.44
N ARG A 56 -3.14 0.55 12.33
CA ARG A 56 -3.85 0.66 11.05
C ARG A 56 -3.17 1.63 10.09
N THR A 57 -2.69 2.77 10.57
CA THR A 57 -1.89 3.70 9.75
C THR A 57 -0.59 3.04 9.33
N GLN A 58 0.13 2.41 10.27
CA GLN A 58 1.44 1.79 10.01
C GLN A 58 1.36 0.78 8.87
N ILE A 59 0.43 -0.20 8.96
CA ILE A 59 0.30 -1.23 7.94
C ILE A 59 -0.13 -0.63 6.58
N HIS A 60 -1.00 0.38 6.59
CA HIS A 60 -1.44 1.03 5.36
C HIS A 60 -0.33 1.85 4.68
N VAL A 61 0.70 2.33 5.39
CA VAL A 61 1.87 2.95 4.73
C VAL A 61 2.51 1.96 3.77
N LEU A 62 2.75 0.73 4.22
CA LEU A 62 3.38 -0.30 3.40
C LEU A 62 2.43 -0.79 2.29
N VAL A 63 1.17 -1.05 2.62
CA VAL A 63 0.16 -1.53 1.66
C VAL A 63 -0.06 -0.51 0.54
N HIS A 64 -0.23 0.78 0.87
CA HIS A 64 -0.39 1.84 -0.12
C HIS A 64 0.86 2.03 -0.98
N ALA A 65 2.06 1.92 -0.39
CA ALA A 65 3.30 2.01 -1.16
C ALA A 65 3.41 0.88 -2.20
N ILE A 66 3.11 -0.37 -1.81
CA ILE A 66 3.08 -1.52 -2.74
C ILE A 66 2.01 -1.30 -3.81
N HIS A 67 0.79 -0.94 -3.40
CA HIS A 67 -0.33 -0.75 -4.31
C HIS A 67 -0.04 0.34 -5.35
N ALA A 68 0.51 1.48 -4.92
CA ALA A 68 0.91 2.56 -5.82
C ALA A 68 1.93 2.12 -6.87
N VAL A 69 2.95 1.37 -6.47
CA VAL A 69 3.99 0.92 -7.42
C VAL A 69 3.43 -0.08 -8.41
N LEU A 70 2.58 -1.01 -7.97
CA LEU A 70 1.86 -1.93 -8.87
C LEU A 70 0.92 -1.18 -9.82
N HIS A 71 0.21 -0.17 -9.30
CA HIS A 71 -0.75 0.59 -10.08
C HIS A 71 -0.06 1.45 -11.15
N CYS A 72 0.99 2.19 -10.79
CA CYS A 72 1.78 2.98 -11.72
C CYS A 72 2.56 2.11 -12.73
N GLY A 73 3.11 0.98 -12.29
CA GLY A 73 3.96 0.12 -13.11
C GLY A 73 3.20 -0.83 -14.04
N PHE A 74 2.16 -1.49 -13.53
CA PHE A 74 1.46 -2.58 -14.21
C PHE A 74 0.09 -2.18 -14.73
N LEU A 75 -0.69 -1.43 -13.93
CA LEU A 75 -2.07 -1.07 -14.28
C LEU A 75 -2.17 0.23 -15.08
N ARG A 76 -1.10 1.05 -15.07
CA ARG A 76 -0.98 2.33 -15.78
C ARG A 76 -2.12 3.32 -15.48
N GLY A 77 -2.71 3.24 -14.29
CA GLY A 77 -3.73 4.19 -13.84
C GLY A 77 -3.15 5.34 -13.01
N GLU A 78 -3.99 6.33 -12.69
CA GLU A 78 -3.59 7.47 -11.87
C GLU A 78 -3.63 7.12 -10.38
N ILE A 79 -2.54 7.40 -9.67
CA ILE A 79 -2.41 7.11 -8.22
C ILE A 79 -3.51 7.78 -7.38
N GLU A 80 -4.06 8.89 -7.87
CA GLU A 80 -5.16 9.62 -7.21
C GLU A 80 -6.41 8.75 -7.08
N GLU A 81 -6.62 7.78 -7.98
CA GLU A 81 -7.71 6.80 -7.86
C GLU A 81 -7.59 5.95 -6.58
N LEU A 82 -6.37 5.77 -6.05
CA LEU A 82 -6.11 4.99 -4.84
C LEU A 82 -6.30 5.80 -3.55
N LYS A 83 -6.30 7.13 -3.64
CA LYS A 83 -6.37 8.03 -2.47
C LYS A 83 -7.80 8.39 -2.06
N PHE A 84 -8.82 7.87 -2.74
CA PHE A 84 -10.23 8.24 -2.51
C PHE A 84 -10.84 7.77 -1.17
N ALA A 85 -10.11 7.01 -0.36
CA ALA A 85 -10.63 6.54 0.93
C ALA A 85 -10.73 7.68 1.95
N ARG A 86 -11.88 7.77 2.64
CA ARG A 86 -12.16 8.80 3.66
C ARG A 86 -11.72 8.42 5.08
N ALA A 87 -11.23 7.19 5.27
CA ALA A 87 -10.82 6.72 6.60
C ALA A 87 -9.58 7.51 7.08
N PRO A 88 -9.54 8.01 8.34
CA PRO A 88 -8.41 8.80 8.83
C PRO A 88 -7.07 8.09 8.69
N ASP A 89 -7.01 6.78 8.99
CA ASP A 89 -5.80 5.95 8.89
C ASP A 89 -5.27 5.86 7.45
N TYR A 90 -6.19 5.86 6.47
CA TYR A 90 -5.86 5.85 5.05
C TYR A 90 -5.28 7.17 4.59
N VAL A 91 -5.91 8.28 4.97
CA VAL A 91 -5.41 9.62 4.65
C VAL A 91 -4.03 9.80 5.26
N ARG A 92 -3.90 9.45 6.56
CA ARG A 92 -2.64 9.60 7.29
C ARG A 92 -1.49 8.80 6.66
N SER A 93 -1.75 7.57 6.24
CA SER A 93 -0.71 6.74 5.60
C SER A 93 -0.24 7.33 4.27
N TRP A 94 -1.13 7.89 3.44
CA TRP A 94 -0.73 8.61 2.23
C TRP A 94 0.09 9.87 2.52
N GLU A 95 -0.28 10.65 3.53
CA GLU A 95 0.49 11.82 3.93
C GLU A 95 1.91 11.46 4.38
N ILE A 96 2.09 10.31 5.05
CA ILE A 96 3.41 9.82 5.47
C ILE A 96 4.23 9.46 4.22
N ILE A 97 3.63 8.71 3.29
CA ILE A 97 4.29 8.32 2.03
C ILE A 97 4.77 9.54 1.26
N GLU A 98 3.93 10.55 1.11
CA GLU A 98 4.27 11.79 0.39
C GLU A 98 5.40 12.54 1.08
N ARG A 99 5.33 12.69 2.41
CA ARG A 99 6.38 13.35 3.20
C ARG A 99 7.73 12.65 3.14
N GLN A 100 7.73 11.32 3.01
CA GLN A 100 8.94 10.50 2.97
C GLN A 100 9.48 10.28 1.54
N GLY A 101 9.01 11.04 0.55
CA GLY A 101 9.56 10.98 -0.81
C GLY A 101 8.87 9.95 -1.72
N GLY A 102 7.69 9.47 -1.33
CA GLY A 102 6.77 8.71 -2.17
C GLY A 102 6.90 7.18 -2.09
N PRO A 103 6.00 6.46 -2.79
CA PRO A 103 5.88 5.00 -2.68
C PRO A 103 7.18 4.23 -2.92
N PHE A 104 7.93 4.60 -3.94
CA PHE A 104 9.20 3.95 -4.27
C PHE A 104 10.26 4.13 -3.18
N HIS A 105 10.26 5.26 -2.47
CA HIS A 105 11.19 5.49 -1.37
C HIS A 105 10.90 4.54 -0.21
N ILE A 106 9.63 4.44 0.19
CA ILE A 106 9.17 3.52 1.24
C ILE A 106 9.58 2.08 0.92
N LEU A 107 9.31 1.59 -0.30
CA LEU A 107 9.65 0.22 -0.68
C LEU A 107 11.15 -0.02 -0.75
N LYS A 108 11.92 0.96 -1.21
CA LYS A 108 13.39 0.87 -1.23
C LYS A 108 13.93 0.76 0.19
N GLU A 109 13.46 1.62 1.10
CA GLU A 109 13.85 1.58 2.50
C GLU A 109 13.50 0.23 3.14
N PHE A 110 12.26 -0.21 2.98
CA PHE A 110 11.79 -1.49 3.51
C PHE A 110 12.64 -2.67 3.01
N THR A 111 12.93 -2.70 1.71
CA THR A 111 13.73 -3.76 1.10
C THR A 111 15.17 -3.76 1.61
N SER A 112 15.77 -2.57 1.80
CA SER A 112 17.10 -2.43 2.40
C SER A 112 17.11 -2.93 3.84
N TRP A 113 16.13 -2.52 4.65
CA TRP A 113 16.01 -2.92 6.05
C TRP A 113 15.90 -4.45 6.19
N ILE A 114 15.10 -5.11 5.33
CA ILE A 114 14.99 -6.58 5.32
C ILE A 114 16.34 -7.23 4.99
N ARG A 115 17.09 -6.68 4.02
CA ARG A 115 18.40 -7.23 3.62
C ARG A 115 19.42 -7.11 4.74
N GLU A 116 19.45 -5.97 5.42
CA GLU A 116 20.33 -5.74 6.57
C GLU A 116 20.01 -6.74 7.69
N LYS A 117 18.73 -6.91 8.04
CA LYS A 117 18.32 -7.83 9.10
C LYS A 117 18.57 -9.30 8.76
N LYS A 118 18.46 -9.69 7.49
CA LYS A 118 18.84 -11.04 7.03
C LYS A 118 20.36 -11.28 6.99
N SER A 119 21.19 -10.24 7.05
CA SER A 119 22.66 -10.38 7.10
C SER A 119 23.21 -10.48 8.52
N GLU A 120 22.38 -10.24 9.54
CA GLU A 120 22.69 -10.39 10.96
C GLU A 120 22.41 -11.82 11.48
N VAL A 121 21.82 -12.69 10.64
CA VAL A 121 21.48 -14.10 10.92
C VAL A 121 22.38 -15.01 10.10
#